data_AF-A0A8J3GTK8-F1
#
_entry.id   AF-A0A8J3GTK8-F1
#
_cell.length_a   1.000
_cell.length_b   1.000
_cell.length_c   1.000
_cell.angle_alpha   90.00
_cell.angle_beta   90.00
_cell.angle_gamma   90.00
#
_symmetry.space_group_name_H-M   'P 1'
#
loop_
_entity.id
_entity.type
_entity.pdbx_description
1 polymer ?
#
loop_
_entity_poly.entity_id
_entity_poly.type
_entity_poly.pdbx_seq_one_letter_code
_entity_poly.pdbx_strand_id
1 'polypeptide(L)'
;MKHARILMLTAAVLALTACDASGPAGAPRLEPPPAGAMRVCRHPTEFLPPPGSGDWEIIAGRIGDELLRCRAEKQVLATWAAGVSAAINARADKR
;
A
#
# COMPACT_ATOMS: atom_id res chain seq x y z
N MET A 1 21.77 52.49 9.99
CA MET A 1 22.61 51.27 9.94
C MET A 1 22.12 50.10 10.81
N LYS A 2 21.31 50.30 11.86
CA LYS A 2 20.81 49.20 12.72
C LYS A 2 19.73 48.31 12.07
N HIS A 3 18.87 48.87 11.20
CA HIS A 3 17.79 48.14 10.55
C HIS A 3 18.26 47.13 9.48
N ALA A 4 19.40 47.39 8.84
CA ALA A 4 20.00 46.47 7.86
C ALA A 4 20.43 45.13 8.50
N ARG A 5 20.87 45.16 9.76
CA ARG A 5 21.29 43.94 10.48
C ARG A 5 20.10 43.04 10.85
N ILE A 6 18.97 43.65 11.21
CA ILE A 6 17.75 42.91 11.57
C ILE A 6 17.17 42.21 10.34
N LEU A 7 17.12 42.89 9.19
CA LEU A 7 16.69 42.32 7.91
C LEU A 7 17.57 41.16 7.43
N MET A 8 18.89 41.25 7.65
CA MET A 8 19.81 40.16 7.32
C MET A 8 19.60 38.93 8.21
N LEU A 9 19.35 39.14 9.51
CA LEU A 9 19.10 38.06 10.47
C LEU A 9 17.76 37.36 10.22
N THR A 10 16.71 38.08 9.85
CA THR A 10 15.42 37.45 9.52
C THR A 10 15.48 36.68 8.21
N ALA A 11 16.14 37.21 7.18
CA ALA A 11 16.33 36.49 5.91
C ALA A 11 17.14 35.19 6.09
N ALA A 12 18.13 35.18 7.00
CA ALA A 12 18.89 33.99 7.32
C ALA A 12 18.04 32.91 8.00
N VAL A 13 17.18 33.29 8.96
CA VAL A 13 16.29 32.32 9.65
C VAL A 13 15.28 31.68 8.69
N LEU A 14 14.71 32.44 7.76
CA LEU A 14 13.82 31.90 6.73
C LEU A 14 14.54 30.94 5.76
N ALA A 15 15.84 31.15 5.51
CA ALA A 15 16.64 30.25 4.67
C ALA A 15 16.97 28.93 5.37
N LEU A 16 17.15 28.92 6.70
CA LEU A 16 17.39 27.67 7.46
C LEU A 16 16.13 26.79 7.58
N THR A 17 14.92 27.37 7.57
CA THR A 17 13.67 26.59 7.57
C THR A 17 13.28 26.08 6.18
N ALA A 18 13.93 26.54 5.11
CA ALA A 18 13.59 26.18 3.74
C ALA A 18 14.25 24.88 3.26
N CYS A 19 15.25 24.34 3.97
CA CYS A 19 15.95 23.11 3.56
C CYS A 19 15.18 21.81 3.84
N ASP A 20 14.05 21.84 4.56
CA ASP A 20 13.18 20.67 4.72
C ASP A 20 12.00 20.65 3.73
N ALA A 21 11.84 21.68 2.87
CA ALA A 21 10.60 21.87 2.12
C ALA A 21 10.73 22.03 0.60
N SER A 22 11.92 21.92 0.01
CA SER A 22 12.10 22.15 -1.44
C SER A 22 13.07 21.16 -2.11
N GLY A 23 12.88 19.87 -1.87
CA GLY A 23 13.28 18.87 -2.87
C GLY A 23 12.33 18.97 -4.08
N PRO A 24 12.82 18.85 -5.33
CA PRO A 24 11.91 18.70 -6.46
C PRO A 24 10.98 17.52 -6.15
N ALA A 25 9.68 17.79 -6.12
CA ALA A 25 8.65 16.78 -5.92
C ALA A 25 8.65 15.86 -7.14
N GLY A 26 9.64 14.94 -7.20
CA GLY A 26 9.58 13.77 -8.05
C GLY A 26 8.24 13.11 -7.77
N ALA A 27 7.48 12.81 -8.84
CA ALA A 27 6.19 12.17 -8.70
C ALA A 27 6.35 10.99 -7.73
N PRO A 28 5.51 10.89 -6.68
CA PRO A 28 5.58 9.77 -5.74
C PRO A 28 5.44 8.51 -6.57
N ARG A 29 6.56 7.77 -6.68
CA ARG A 29 6.58 6.50 -7.39
C ARG A 29 5.89 5.52 -6.45
N LEU A 30 4.64 5.18 -6.78
CA LEU A 30 3.94 4.12 -6.08
C LEU A 30 4.69 2.83 -6.36
N GLU A 31 5.19 2.20 -5.29
CA GLU A 31 5.78 0.88 -5.39
C GLU A 31 4.71 -0.09 -5.91
N PRO A 32 5.01 -0.95 -6.90
CA PRO A 32 4.06 -1.93 -7.39
C PRO A 32 3.53 -2.82 -6.25
N PRO A 33 2.34 -3.43 -6.43
CA PRO A 33 1.83 -4.38 -5.46
C PRO A 33 2.79 -5.57 -5.32
N PRO A 34 2.88 -6.16 -4.12
CA PRO A 34 3.78 -7.28 -3.87
C PRO A 34 3.49 -8.46 -4.81
N ALA A 35 4.55 -9.16 -5.20
CA ALA A 35 4.46 -10.29 -6.11
C ALA A 35 3.48 -11.35 -5.58
N GLY A 36 2.60 -11.87 -6.44
CA GLY A 36 1.59 -12.86 -6.07
C GLY A 36 0.30 -12.29 -5.46
N ALA A 37 0.30 -11.05 -4.94
CA ALA A 37 -0.89 -10.42 -4.38
C ALA A 37 -2.03 -10.26 -5.42
N MET A 38 -1.66 -10.11 -6.69
CA MET A 38 -2.58 -10.01 -7.83
C MET A 38 -2.98 -11.37 -8.43
N ARG A 39 -2.42 -12.49 -7.95
CA ARG A 39 -2.76 -13.82 -8.46
C ARG A 39 -4.23 -14.13 -8.18
N VAL A 40 -4.92 -14.72 -9.15
CA VAL A 40 -6.30 -15.19 -8.99
C VAL A 40 -6.30 -16.38 -8.04
N CYS A 41 -7.19 -16.35 -7.04
CA CYS A 41 -7.36 -17.49 -6.13
C CYS A 41 -8.10 -18.62 -6.85
N ARG A 42 -7.79 -19.87 -6.50
CA ARG A 42 -8.48 -21.02 -7.10
C ARG A 42 -9.92 -21.05 -6.65
N HIS A 43 -10.83 -21.40 -7.55
CA HIS A 43 -12.25 -21.50 -7.22
C HIS A 43 -12.53 -22.79 -6.43
N PRO A 44 -13.41 -22.79 -5.41
CA PRO A 44 -13.70 -23.98 -4.60
C PRO A 44 -14.13 -25.21 -5.40
N THR A 45 -14.79 -25.00 -6.55
CA THR A 45 -15.21 -26.08 -7.44
C THR A 45 -14.06 -26.86 -8.06
N GLU A 46 -12.85 -26.29 -8.11
CA GLU A 46 -11.66 -26.99 -8.59
C GLU A 46 -11.19 -28.10 -7.65
N PHE A 47 -11.68 -28.11 -6.40
CA PHE A 47 -11.36 -29.12 -5.40
C PHE A 47 -12.43 -30.20 -5.29
N LEU A 48 -13.56 -30.04 -5.99
CA LEU A 48 -14.64 -31.00 -5.97
C LEU A 48 -14.29 -32.19 -6.89
N PRO A 49 -14.26 -33.42 -6.38
CA PRO A 49 -14.12 -34.62 -7.19
C PRO A 49 -15.43 -34.90 -7.96
N PRO A 50 -15.44 -35.91 -8.86
CA PRO A 50 -16.65 -36.36 -9.51
C PRO A 50 -17.79 -36.66 -8.51
N PRO A 51 -19.06 -36.41 -8.88
CA PRO A 51 -20.20 -36.65 -8.00
C PRO A 51 -20.19 -38.08 -7.43
N GLY A 52 -20.39 -38.22 -6.12
CA GLY A 52 -20.42 -39.51 -5.44
C GLY A 52 -19.06 -40.13 -5.13
N SER A 53 -17.96 -39.38 -5.31
CA SER A 53 -16.61 -39.84 -4.97
C SER A 53 -15.93 -38.91 -3.95
N GLY A 54 -15.02 -39.47 -3.14
CA GLY A 54 -14.20 -38.72 -2.20
C GLY A 54 -14.79 -38.58 -0.80
N ASP A 55 -13.89 -38.31 0.15
CA ASP A 55 -14.22 -38.05 1.54
C ASP A 55 -14.51 -36.56 1.73
N TRP A 56 -15.74 -36.24 2.16
CA TRP A 56 -16.20 -34.86 2.33
C TRP A 56 -15.38 -34.08 3.35
N GLU A 57 -14.84 -34.73 4.38
CA GLU A 57 -14.01 -34.07 5.39
C GLU A 57 -12.68 -33.61 4.77
N ILE A 58 -12.08 -34.46 3.93
CA ILE A 58 -10.84 -34.13 3.22
C ILE A 58 -11.08 -33.03 2.18
N ILE A 59 -12.19 -33.09 1.44
CA ILE A 59 -12.55 -32.08 0.42
C ILE A 59 -12.76 -30.72 1.11
N ALA A 60 -13.54 -30.68 2.18
CA ALA A 60 -13.80 -29.47 2.95
C ALA A 60 -12.50 -28.89 3.53
N GLY A 61 -11.62 -29.75 4.07
CA GLY A 61 -10.31 -29.34 4.57
C GLY A 61 -9.46 -28.66 3.49
N ARG A 62 -9.35 -29.27 2.30
CA ARG A 62 -8.58 -28.70 1.17
C ARG A 62 -9.13 -27.36 0.69
N ILE A 63 -10.45 -27.24 0.61
CA ILE A 63 -11.10 -25.97 0.26
C ILE A 63 -10.79 -24.92 1.33
N GLY A 64 -10.89 -25.28 2.61
CA GLY A 64 -10.57 -24.40 3.74
C GLY A 64 -9.13 -23.90 3.70
N ASP A 65 -8.16 -24.80 3.50
CA ASP A 65 -6.74 -24.45 3.41
C ASP A 65 -6.47 -23.49 2.26
N GLU A 66 -7.08 -23.72 1.10
CA GLU A 66 -6.95 -22.82 -0.05
C GLU A 66 -7.55 -21.43 0.23
N LEU A 67 -8.71 -21.36 0.88
CA LEU A 67 -9.34 -20.09 1.26
C LEU A 67 -8.48 -19.31 2.25
N LEU A 68 -7.89 -19.99 3.25
CA LEU A 68 -6.97 -19.37 4.20
C LEU A 68 -5.70 -18.85 3.50
N ARG A 69 -5.13 -19.66 2.61
CA ARG A 69 -3.96 -19.27 1.81
C ARG A 69 -4.27 -18.04 0.94
N CYS A 70 -5.37 -18.07 0.20
CA CYS A 70 -5.84 -16.94 -0.61
C CYS A 70 -6.05 -15.69 0.25
N ARG A 71 -6.71 -15.80 1.40
CA ARG A 71 -6.93 -14.68 2.31
C ARG A 71 -5.61 -14.04 2.74
N ALA A 72 -4.62 -14.84 3.13
CA ALA A 72 -3.32 -14.34 3.54
C ALA A 72 -2.64 -13.55 2.40
N GLU A 73 -2.67 -14.08 1.16
CA GLU A 73 -2.13 -13.39 -0.01
C GLU A 73 -2.87 -12.07 -0.32
N LYS A 74 -4.20 -12.03 -0.15
CA LYS A 74 -5.02 -10.84 -0.41
C LYS A 74 -4.97 -9.80 0.70
N GLN A 75 -4.69 -10.20 1.94
CA GLN A 75 -4.53 -9.27 3.05
C GLN A 75 -3.37 -8.30 2.79
N VAL A 76 -2.28 -8.78 2.21
CA VAL A 76 -1.14 -7.93 1.82
C VAL A 76 -1.56 -6.89 0.78
N LEU A 77 -2.41 -7.27 -0.19
CA LEU A 77 -2.95 -6.34 -1.19
C LEU A 77 -3.83 -5.25 -0.55
N ALA A 78 -4.66 -5.61 0.43
CA ALA A 78 -5.50 -4.65 1.15
C ALA A 78 -4.66 -3.62 1.91
N THR A 79 -3.58 -4.05 2.57
CA THR A 79 -2.64 -3.14 3.24
C THR A 79 -1.93 -2.21 2.24
N TRP A 80 -1.49 -2.75 1.10
CA TRP A 80 -0.89 -1.93 0.03
C TRP A 80 -1.89 -0.90 -0.50
N ALA A 81 -3.12 -1.30 -0.81
CA ALA A 81 -4.16 -0.41 -1.31
C ALA A 81 -4.52 0.71 -0.31
N ALA A 82 -4.57 0.38 0.98
CA ALA A 82 -4.77 1.38 2.04
C ALA A 82 -3.62 2.41 2.08
N GLY A 83 -2.36 1.95 1.96
CA GLY A 83 -1.20 2.83 1.88
C GLY A 83 -1.21 3.75 0.66
N VAL A 84 -1.57 3.21 -0.52
CA VAL A 84 -1.73 3.99 -1.75
C VAL A 84 -2.83 5.03 -1.61
N SER A 85 -4.00 4.64 -1.10
CA SER A 85 -5.12 5.55 -0.90
C SER A 85 -4.77 6.69 0.06
N ALA A 86 -4.12 6.39 1.18
CA ALA A 86 -3.65 7.40 2.13
C ALA A 86 -2.65 8.38 1.47
N ALA A 87 -1.69 7.87 0.69
CA ALA A 87 -0.71 8.69 0.00
C ALA A 87 -1.33 9.62 -1.06
N ILE A 88 -2.36 9.15 -1.77
CA ILE A 88 -3.11 9.96 -2.74
C ILE A 88 -3.92 11.04 -2.03
N ASN A 89 -4.67 10.68 -0.99
CA ASN A 89 -5.56 11.61 -0.29
C ASN A 89 -4.77 12.68 0.50
N ALA A 90 -3.67 12.31 1.14
CA ALA A 90 -2.78 13.27 1.81
C ALA A 90 -2.18 14.32 0.85
N ARG A 91 -2.16 14.02 -0.46
CA ARG A 91 -1.72 14.96 -1.51
C ARG A 91 -2.85 15.87 -1.99
N ALA A 92 -4.10 15.40 -1.95
CA ALA A 92 -5.26 16.19 -2.30
C ALA A 92 -5.47 17.35 -1.31
N ASP A 93 -5.25 17.11 -0.01
CA ASP A 93 -5.43 18.12 1.05
C ASP A 93 -4.32 19.20 1.07
N LYS A 94 -3.19 18.95 0.40
CA LYS A 94 -2.04 19.88 0.32
C LYS A 94 -2.07 20.78 -0.93
N ARG A 95 -3.13 20.73 -1.73
CA ARG A 95 -3.28 21.47 -2.98
C ARG A 95 -4.31 22.58 -2.83
#